data_AF-A0A0J6CEY6-F1
#
_entry.id   AF-A0A0J6CEY6-F1
#
_cell.length_a   1.000
_cell.length_b   1.000
_cell.length_c   1.000
_cell.angle_alpha   90.00
_cell.angle_beta   90.00
_cell.angle_gamma   90.00
#
_symmetry.space_group_name_H-M   'P 1'
#
loop_
_entity.id
_entity.type
_entity.pdbx_description
1 polymer ?
#
loop_
_entity_poly.entity_id
_entity_poly.type
_entity_poly.pdbx_seq_one_letter_code
_entity_poly.pdbx_strand_id
1 'polypeptide(L)'
;MKTFYKLCSMLLCSAFLLGGCTKETQTDGGDPRPGDDSIAEVREVMMTLKSQLVLQKGATKANATAATTTKANATAAENAISTLDVYVFGAESENGDYTFLERFAYRADSNDKLPKDAKELQPNTTGADGKETTALIKLKKGLFVKLYCIANDTTLVDPATDKVVKAADFTPITFTESEDGTPRFAAEGKPQESTFVGWHTRLLTATAKADTLVTPLAMAGACTTPIDLTSFDNSARVQVGFRLTRLV
;
A
#
# COMPACT_ATOMS: atom_id res chain seq x y z
N MET A 1 48.57 -64.94 26.74
CA MET A 1 47.57 -65.96 27.16
C MET A 1 46.21 -65.29 27.22
N LYS A 2 45.21 -65.90 26.56
CA LYS A 2 43.75 -65.87 26.81
C LYS A 2 43.06 -64.47 26.83
N THR A 3 42.46 -63.97 25.74
CA THR A 3 41.06 -64.17 25.25
C THR A 3 39.94 -64.11 26.29
N PHE A 4 38.72 -63.76 25.81
CA PHE A 4 37.39 -63.65 26.44
C PHE A 4 37.02 -62.18 26.79
N TYR A 5 35.91 -61.54 26.40
CA TYR A 5 34.70 -61.81 25.58
C TYR A 5 34.05 -60.42 25.31
N LYS A 6 33.59 -60.10 24.08
CA LYS A 6 32.20 -60.18 23.59
C LYS A 6 31.31 -58.95 23.92
N LEU A 7 30.65 -58.47 22.86
CA LEU A 7 29.40 -57.70 22.73
C LEU A 7 29.46 -56.21 22.31
N CYS A 8 28.55 -55.94 21.36
CA CYS A 8 27.97 -54.68 20.91
C CYS A 8 28.81 -53.78 19.99
N SER A 9 28.51 -53.81 18.69
CA SER A 9 27.58 -52.82 18.11
C SER A 9 27.50 -53.02 16.59
N MET A 10 26.33 -53.46 16.13
CA MET A 10 25.94 -53.46 14.72
C MET A 10 24.80 -52.45 14.59
N LEU A 11 24.92 -51.56 13.60
CA LEU A 11 23.85 -50.75 13.01
C LEU A 11 23.17 -49.68 13.89
N LEU A 12 23.26 -48.41 13.48
CA LEU A 12 22.09 -47.59 13.10
C LEU A 12 22.56 -46.26 12.50
N CYS A 13 22.34 -46.09 11.19
CA CYS A 13 22.18 -44.77 10.57
C CYS A 13 20.87 -44.18 11.10
N SER A 14 20.87 -42.93 11.59
CA SER A 14 19.79 -41.92 11.47
C SER A 14 20.01 -40.70 12.38
N ALA A 15 19.67 -39.53 11.83
CA ALA A 15 19.40 -38.22 12.49
C ALA A 15 20.64 -37.46 13.03
N PHE A 16 20.85 -36.17 12.77
CA PHE A 16 19.94 -35.05 12.55
C PHE A 16 20.54 -34.03 11.56
N LEU A 17 19.80 -33.68 10.50
CA LEU A 17 19.91 -32.38 9.85
C LEU A 17 19.16 -31.38 10.73
N LEU A 18 19.86 -30.71 11.64
CA LEU A 18 19.33 -29.51 12.28
C LEU A 18 19.57 -28.34 11.32
N GLY A 19 18.47 -27.89 10.71
CA GLY A 19 18.41 -26.63 9.98
C GLY A 19 18.75 -25.48 10.91
N GLY A 20 19.87 -24.82 10.62
CA GLY A 20 20.12 -23.48 11.11
C GLY A 20 19.23 -22.51 10.33
N CYS A 21 17.98 -22.33 10.77
CA CYS A 21 17.30 -21.07 10.51
C CYS A 21 18.06 -20.00 11.29
N THR A 22 18.91 -19.27 10.59
CA THR A 22 19.55 -18.06 11.11
C THR A 22 18.45 -17.12 11.57
N LYS A 23 18.31 -16.94 12.89
CA LYS A 23 17.59 -15.78 13.42
C LYS A 23 18.42 -14.56 13.04
N GLU A 24 17.84 -13.66 12.27
CA GLU A 24 18.49 -12.42 11.90
C GLU A 24 18.78 -11.62 13.18
N THR A 25 20.05 -11.41 13.48
CA THR A 25 20.50 -10.68 14.65
C THR A 25 20.11 -9.21 14.48
N GLN A 26 19.31 -8.68 15.42
CA GLN A 26 19.03 -7.25 15.55
C GLN A 26 20.35 -6.47 15.64
N THR A 27 20.58 -5.57 14.71
CA THR A 27 21.50 -4.45 14.94
C THR A 27 20.83 -3.49 15.91
N ASP A 28 21.40 -3.40 17.10
CA ASP A 28 20.98 -2.52 18.19
C ASP A 28 21.21 -1.06 17.76
N GLY A 29 20.16 -0.46 17.20
CA GLY A 29 20.18 0.87 16.60
C GLY A 29 19.70 1.95 17.56
N GLY A 30 20.35 2.10 18.72
CA GLY A 30 20.11 3.20 19.66
C GLY A 30 18.73 3.18 20.35
N ASP A 31 18.67 3.68 21.59
CA ASP A 31 17.43 3.73 22.36
C ASP A 31 16.30 4.42 21.57
N PRO A 32 15.09 3.81 21.51
CA PRO A 32 13.94 4.44 20.88
C PRO A 32 13.68 5.80 21.52
N ARG A 33 13.62 6.85 20.71
CA ARG A 33 13.11 8.14 21.18
C ARG A 33 11.62 7.98 21.48
N PRO A 34 11.09 8.63 22.53
CA PRO A 34 9.66 8.62 22.79
C PRO A 34 8.90 9.11 21.55
N GLY A 35 8.08 8.24 20.97
CA GLY A 35 7.33 8.50 19.74
C GLY A 35 7.89 7.87 18.45
N ASP A 36 8.95 7.06 18.52
CA ASP A 36 9.33 6.18 17.42
C ASP A 36 8.64 4.82 17.62
N ASP A 37 7.77 4.43 16.67
CA ASP A 37 7.14 3.12 16.69
C ASP A 37 8.25 2.05 16.71
N SER A 38 8.21 1.14 17.69
CA SER A 38 9.24 0.12 17.79
C SER A 38 9.25 -0.75 16.52
N ILE A 39 10.43 -1.20 16.06
CA ILE A 39 10.54 -2.12 14.91
C ILE A 39 9.77 -3.44 15.11
N ALA A 40 9.39 -3.74 16.36
CA ALA A 40 8.55 -4.88 16.70
C ALA A 40 7.10 -4.65 16.25
N GLU A 41 6.58 -3.42 16.38
CA GLU A 41 5.17 -3.07 16.14
C GLU A 41 4.85 -2.76 14.67
N VAL A 42 5.81 -2.28 13.90
CA VAL A 42 5.59 -1.84 12.52
C VAL A 42 6.40 -2.63 11.49
N ARG A 43 5.84 -2.74 10.29
CA ARG A 43 6.50 -3.32 9.12
C ARG A 43 6.56 -2.28 8.01
N GLU A 44 7.73 -2.19 7.38
CA GLU A 44 7.94 -1.32 6.23
C GLU A 44 7.33 -1.93 4.97
N VAL A 45 6.54 -1.14 4.25
CA VAL A 45 5.98 -1.48 2.94
C VAL A 45 6.46 -0.42 1.93
N MET A 46 7.25 -0.86 0.95
CA MET A 46 7.63 -0.04 -0.20
C MET A 46 6.57 -0.19 -1.28
N MET A 47 5.84 0.89 -1.53
CA MET A 47 4.86 0.98 -2.59
C MET A 47 5.49 1.54 -3.86
N THR A 48 5.23 0.92 -5.01
CA THR A 48 5.62 1.39 -6.34
C THR A 48 4.38 1.65 -7.18
N LEU A 49 4.10 2.92 -7.44
CA LEU A 49 3.00 3.41 -8.26
C LEU A 49 3.46 3.60 -9.70
N LYS A 50 2.79 2.94 -10.64
CA LYS A 50 3.05 3.10 -12.08
C LYS A 50 2.00 4.01 -12.68
N SER A 51 2.39 5.19 -13.13
CA SER A 51 1.49 6.22 -13.71
C SER A 51 1.50 6.26 -15.25
N GLN A 52 2.26 5.38 -15.91
CA GLN A 52 2.38 5.38 -17.37
C GLN A 52 1.08 5.00 -18.08
N LEU A 53 0.61 5.88 -18.97
CA LEU A 53 -0.39 5.56 -19.99
C LEU A 53 0.27 4.78 -21.15
N VAL A 54 -0.24 3.58 -21.46
CA VAL A 54 0.08 2.85 -22.70
C VAL A 54 -1.19 2.76 -23.54
N LEU A 55 -1.34 3.64 -24.53
CA LEU A 55 -2.40 3.51 -25.54
C LEU A 55 -1.93 2.54 -26.63
N GLN A 56 -2.63 1.42 -26.80
CA GLN A 56 -2.53 0.62 -28.02
C GLN A 56 -3.50 1.23 -29.04
N LYS A 57 -2.99 1.79 -30.14
CA LYS A 57 -3.85 2.22 -31.24
C LYS A 57 -4.49 0.98 -31.85
N GLY A 58 -5.79 0.78 -31.64
CA GLY A 58 -6.57 -0.16 -32.43
C GLY A 58 -6.53 0.26 -33.90
N ALA A 59 -6.15 -0.65 -34.79
CA ALA A 59 -6.22 -0.39 -36.22
C ALA A 59 -7.68 -0.09 -36.60
N THR A 60 -7.97 1.16 -36.96
CA THR A 60 -9.17 1.45 -37.73
C THR A 60 -9.02 0.74 -39.08
N LYS A 61 -10.07 0.05 -39.54
CA LYS A 61 -10.10 -0.76 -40.77
C LYS A 61 -10.02 0.08 -42.07
N ALA A 62 -9.13 1.06 -42.13
CA ALA A 62 -8.78 1.80 -43.33
C ALA A 62 -7.27 2.07 -43.31
N ASN A 63 -6.53 1.39 -44.20
CA ASN A 63 -5.07 1.35 -44.37
C ASN A 63 -4.25 0.54 -43.35
N ALA A 64 -4.11 -0.76 -43.64
CA ALA A 64 -3.20 -1.70 -42.99
C ALA A 64 -1.74 -1.60 -43.49
N THR A 65 -1.25 -0.41 -43.84
CA THR A 65 0.12 -0.22 -44.31
C THR A 65 0.65 1.10 -43.77
N ALA A 66 1.71 1.01 -42.95
CA ALA A 66 2.28 2.06 -42.09
C ALA A 66 1.49 2.37 -40.80
N ALA A 67 1.44 1.38 -39.89
CA ALA A 67 1.28 1.66 -38.46
C ALA A 67 2.55 2.33 -37.92
N THR A 68 2.74 3.62 -38.22
CA THR A 68 3.71 4.43 -37.48
C THR A 68 3.16 4.58 -36.07
N THR A 69 3.82 3.94 -35.11
CA THR A 69 3.54 4.03 -33.67
C THR A 69 3.87 5.43 -33.15
N THR A 70 3.07 6.44 -33.47
CA THR A 70 3.05 7.67 -32.68
C THR A 70 2.29 7.36 -31.39
N LYS A 71 3.05 6.91 -30.37
CA LYS A 71 2.60 6.91 -28.99
C LYS A 71 2.14 8.31 -28.63
N ALA A 72 0.83 8.56 -28.59
CA ALA A 72 0.29 9.69 -27.85
C ALA A 72 0.46 9.34 -26.36
N ASN A 73 1.68 9.50 -25.85
CA ASN A 73 1.92 9.43 -24.42
C ASN A 73 1.32 10.69 -23.80
N ALA A 74 0.58 10.51 -22.72
CA ALA A 74 0.35 11.56 -21.75
C ALA A 74 1.60 12.41 -21.49
N THR A 75 1.45 13.73 -21.43
CA THR A 75 2.59 14.62 -21.12
C THR A 75 3.08 14.37 -19.70
N ALA A 76 4.34 14.73 -19.40
CA ALA A 76 4.88 14.64 -18.05
C ALA A 76 4.04 15.46 -17.04
N ALA A 77 3.51 16.60 -17.46
CA ALA A 77 2.64 17.44 -16.65
C ALA A 77 1.30 16.76 -16.31
N GLU A 78 0.73 16.00 -17.24
CA GLU A 78 -0.49 15.23 -16.97
C GLU A 78 -0.26 14.06 -16.00
N ASN A 79 0.93 13.44 -16.04
CA ASN A 79 1.28 12.28 -15.22
C ASN A 79 1.87 12.66 -13.85
N ALA A 80 2.16 13.93 -13.61
CA ALA A 80 2.67 14.37 -12.33
C ALA A 80 1.69 14.04 -11.20
N ILE A 81 2.20 13.81 -10.00
CA ILE A 81 1.39 13.61 -8.80
C ILE A 81 1.64 14.85 -7.94
N SER A 82 0.68 15.77 -7.89
CA SER A 82 0.72 16.95 -7.01
C SER A 82 0.05 16.68 -5.68
N THR A 83 -0.95 15.81 -5.65
CA THR A 83 -1.58 15.32 -4.41
C THR A 83 -1.75 13.81 -4.49
N LEU A 84 -1.61 13.13 -3.36
CA LEU A 84 -1.82 11.69 -3.24
C LEU A 84 -2.35 11.37 -1.85
N ASP A 85 -3.46 10.66 -1.79
CA ASP A 85 -3.97 10.04 -0.56
C ASP A 85 -3.93 8.52 -0.72
N VAL A 86 -3.36 7.84 0.27
CA VAL A 86 -3.30 6.37 0.38
C VAL A 86 -4.14 5.94 1.57
N TYR A 87 -5.22 5.23 1.30
CA TYR A 87 -6.10 4.65 2.31
C TYR A 87 -5.71 3.21 2.56
N VAL A 88 -5.51 2.87 3.83
CA VAL A 88 -5.17 1.52 4.26
C VAL A 88 -6.39 0.91 4.93
N PHE A 89 -6.75 -0.30 4.53
CA PHE A 89 -7.81 -1.07 5.17
C PHE A 89 -7.21 -2.34 5.74
N GLY A 90 -7.60 -2.71 6.96
CA GLY A 90 -7.09 -3.87 7.69
C GLY A 90 -8.17 -4.88 8.07
N ALA A 91 -7.79 -6.15 8.21
CA ALA A 91 -8.63 -7.24 8.71
C ALA A 91 -7.79 -8.28 9.47
N GLU A 92 -8.40 -8.97 10.44
CA GLU A 92 -7.74 -10.05 11.21
C GLU A 92 -7.51 -11.33 10.38
N SER A 93 -8.29 -11.52 9.32
CA SER A 93 -8.17 -12.67 8.42
C SER A 93 -8.09 -12.22 6.97
N GLU A 94 -7.43 -13.03 6.13
CA GLU A 94 -7.20 -12.73 4.71
C GLU A 94 -8.49 -12.48 3.91
N ASN A 95 -9.59 -13.15 4.29
CA ASN A 95 -10.91 -13.02 3.67
C ASN A 95 -11.92 -12.32 4.59
N GLY A 96 -11.45 -11.57 5.59
CA GLY A 96 -12.29 -10.90 6.57
C GLY A 96 -12.92 -9.61 6.04
N ASP A 97 -13.69 -8.96 6.91
CA ASP A 97 -14.27 -7.64 6.65
C ASP A 97 -13.22 -6.55 6.90
N TYR A 98 -12.74 -5.96 5.81
CA TYR A 98 -11.72 -4.93 5.86
C TYR A 98 -12.32 -3.58 6.28
N THR A 99 -11.71 -2.94 7.27
CA THR A 99 -12.13 -1.63 7.77
C THR A 99 -10.97 -0.64 7.79
N PHE A 100 -11.29 0.66 7.77
CA PHE A 100 -10.29 1.71 7.67
C PHE A 100 -9.26 1.65 8.81
N LEU A 101 -7.99 1.48 8.45
CA LEU A 101 -6.86 1.45 9.39
C LEU A 101 -6.25 2.83 9.53
N GLU A 102 -5.74 3.39 8.45
CA GLU A 102 -5.06 4.70 8.47
C GLU A 102 -4.98 5.30 7.06
N ARG A 103 -4.57 6.58 7.02
CA ARG A 103 -4.35 7.30 5.76
C ARG A 103 -2.96 7.92 5.73
N PHE A 104 -2.28 7.78 4.60
CA PHE A 104 -1.08 8.55 4.27
C PHE A 104 -1.42 9.58 3.21
N ALA A 105 -0.77 10.75 3.27
CA ALA A 105 -1.05 11.83 2.33
C ALA A 105 0.22 12.59 1.93
N TYR A 106 0.30 12.96 0.66
CA TYR A 106 1.34 13.81 0.08
C TYR A 106 0.70 15.04 -0.59
N ARG A 107 1.33 16.20 -0.44
CA ARG A 107 1.01 17.43 -1.15
C ARG A 107 2.32 18.04 -1.67
N ALA A 108 2.34 18.43 -2.94
CA ALA A 108 3.50 19.05 -3.56
C ALA A 108 3.68 20.52 -3.12
N ASP A 109 2.58 21.25 -2.92
CA ASP A 109 2.61 22.58 -2.32
C ASP A 109 2.68 22.44 -0.80
N SER A 110 3.72 22.99 -0.18
CA SER A 110 3.91 22.96 1.27
C SER A 110 2.86 23.75 2.05
N ASN A 111 2.09 24.62 1.37
CA ASN A 111 1.00 25.36 1.97
C ASN A 111 -0.30 24.55 2.05
N ASP A 112 -0.42 23.48 1.26
CA ASP A 112 -1.58 22.60 1.29
C ASP A 112 -1.59 21.77 2.57
N LYS A 113 -2.71 21.79 3.26
CA LYS A 113 -2.87 21.04 4.51
C LYS A 113 -3.11 19.56 4.20
N LEU A 114 -2.36 18.69 4.88
CA LEU A 114 -2.70 17.28 4.94
C LEU A 114 -4.09 17.12 5.57
N PRO A 115 -4.89 16.15 5.09
CA PRO A 115 -6.19 15.92 5.68
C PRO A 115 -6.01 15.39 7.10
N LYS A 116 -6.97 15.71 7.98
CA LYS A 116 -6.85 15.46 9.42
C LYS A 116 -6.50 13.99 9.71
N ASP A 117 -5.57 13.81 10.65
CA ASP A 117 -5.05 12.52 11.14
C ASP A 117 -4.32 11.66 10.08
N ALA A 118 -4.05 12.21 8.89
CA ALA A 118 -3.21 11.54 7.90
C ALA A 118 -1.73 11.64 8.28
N LYS A 119 -0.99 10.55 8.05
CA LYS A 119 0.47 10.53 8.13
C LYS A 119 1.06 11.13 6.85
N GLU A 120 2.12 11.90 6.98
CA GLU A 120 2.80 12.46 5.81
C GLU A 120 3.48 11.35 5.00
N LEU A 121 3.33 11.41 3.68
CA LEU A 121 3.98 10.54 2.73
C LEU A 121 5.07 11.31 1.99
N GLN A 122 6.24 10.70 1.86
CA GLN A 122 7.36 11.26 1.09
C GLN A 122 7.61 10.39 -0.16
N PRO A 123 6.90 10.67 -1.26
CA PRO A 123 7.10 9.94 -2.50
C PRO A 123 8.41 10.34 -3.19
N ASN A 124 9.11 9.34 -3.72
CA ASN A 124 10.27 9.49 -4.57
C ASN A 124 9.90 9.12 -6.00
N THR A 125 9.92 10.11 -6.89
CA THR A 125 9.73 9.88 -8.32
C THR A 125 11.03 9.36 -8.93
N THR A 126 10.97 8.20 -9.56
CA THR A 126 12.14 7.56 -10.20
C THR A 126 11.98 7.55 -11.72
N GLY A 127 13.12 7.72 -12.42
CA GLY A 127 13.20 7.76 -13.88
C GLY A 127 12.96 9.16 -14.48
N ALA A 128 13.70 9.47 -15.55
CA ALA A 128 13.72 10.79 -16.21
C ALA A 128 12.35 11.30 -16.71
N ASP A 129 11.35 10.40 -16.76
CA ASP A 129 10.02 10.66 -17.32
C ASP A 129 8.92 10.76 -16.24
N GLY A 130 9.25 10.59 -14.95
CA GLY A 130 8.26 10.67 -13.85
C GLY A 130 7.22 9.56 -13.85
N LYS A 131 7.60 8.39 -14.36
CA LYS A 131 6.67 7.32 -14.74
C LYS A 131 6.46 6.24 -13.68
N GLU A 132 7.33 6.22 -12.68
CA GLU A 132 7.20 5.42 -11.48
C GLU A 132 7.41 6.33 -10.27
N THR A 133 6.55 6.18 -9.28
CA THR A 133 6.63 6.89 -8.00
C THR A 133 6.69 5.85 -6.92
N THR A 134 7.70 5.91 -6.07
CA THR A 134 7.87 5.01 -4.93
C THR A 134 7.55 5.74 -3.65
N ALA A 135 6.99 5.07 -2.66
CA ALA A 135 6.82 5.63 -1.33
C ALA A 135 6.94 4.54 -0.27
N LEU A 136 7.64 4.85 0.82
CA LEU A 136 7.80 3.94 1.96
C LEU A 136 6.76 4.30 3.01
N ILE A 137 5.97 3.32 3.45
CA ILE A 137 5.01 3.47 4.55
C ILE A 137 5.34 2.47 5.66
N LYS A 138 5.16 2.89 6.91
CA LYS A 138 5.27 2.02 8.09
C LYS A 138 3.86 1.67 8.55
N LEU A 139 3.49 0.40 8.47
CA LEU A 139 2.17 -0.10 8.85
C LEU A 139 2.28 -0.95 10.11
N LYS A 140 1.31 -0.83 11.01
CA LYS A 140 1.23 -1.69 12.20
C LYS A 140 1.09 -3.16 11.80
N LYS A 141 1.84 -4.03 12.46
CA LYS A 141 1.73 -5.49 12.35
C LYS A 141 0.45 -5.98 13.04
N GLY A 142 0.08 -7.22 12.75
CA GLY A 142 -1.06 -7.93 13.34
C GLY A 142 -2.30 -8.05 12.46
N LEU A 143 -2.29 -7.49 11.25
CA LEU A 143 -3.43 -7.53 10.32
C LEU A 143 -3.00 -7.89 8.90
N PHE A 144 -3.96 -8.38 8.11
CA PHE A 144 -3.87 -8.32 6.66
C PHE A 144 -4.30 -6.93 6.21
N VAL A 145 -3.60 -6.34 5.23
CA VAL A 145 -3.93 -4.99 4.75
C VAL A 145 -4.10 -4.90 3.23
N LYS A 146 -4.93 -3.97 2.79
CA LYS A 146 -5.11 -3.56 1.39
C LYS A 146 -4.92 -2.06 1.26
N LEU A 147 -4.48 -1.62 0.08
CA LEU A 147 -4.13 -0.23 -0.18
C LEU A 147 -4.96 0.34 -1.33
N TYR A 148 -5.44 1.56 -1.16
CA TYR A 148 -6.15 2.32 -2.19
C TYR A 148 -5.53 3.70 -2.32
N CYS A 149 -5.28 4.14 -3.56
CA CYS A 149 -4.66 5.43 -3.85
C CYS A 149 -5.57 6.30 -4.69
N ILE A 150 -5.61 7.58 -4.35
CA ILE A 150 -6.26 8.62 -5.14
C ILE A 150 -5.25 9.77 -5.29
N ALA A 151 -4.92 10.09 -6.53
CA ALA A 151 -4.00 11.16 -6.88
C ALA A 151 -4.73 12.29 -7.61
N ASN A 152 -4.35 13.53 -7.31
CA ASN A 152 -4.78 14.76 -7.98
C ASN A 152 -6.29 15.08 -7.95
N ASP A 153 -7.11 14.28 -7.27
CA ASP A 153 -8.50 14.60 -6.91
C ASP A 153 -8.88 13.93 -5.59
N THR A 154 -8.49 14.55 -4.47
CA THR A 154 -8.62 13.95 -3.13
C THR A 154 -10.01 14.13 -2.52
N THR A 155 -10.99 14.61 -3.28
CA THR A 155 -12.36 14.80 -2.79
C THR A 155 -13.18 13.56 -3.12
N LEU A 156 -13.71 12.89 -2.10
CA LEU A 156 -14.59 11.74 -2.24
C LEU A 156 -16.05 12.13 -2.02
N VAL A 157 -16.95 11.54 -2.79
CA VAL A 157 -18.39 11.73 -2.71
C VAL A 157 -19.05 10.38 -2.51
N ASP A 158 -19.95 10.33 -1.52
CA ASP A 158 -20.80 9.18 -1.27
C ASP A 158 -22.03 9.22 -2.19
N PRO A 159 -22.19 8.28 -3.14
CA PRO A 159 -23.31 8.29 -4.07
C PRO A 159 -24.65 8.00 -3.39
N ALA A 160 -24.66 7.41 -2.19
CA ALA A 160 -25.90 7.13 -1.46
C ALA A 160 -26.52 8.41 -0.89
N THR A 161 -25.71 9.42 -0.58
CA THR A 161 -26.14 10.65 0.08
C THR A 161 -25.85 11.92 -0.72
N ASP A 162 -25.09 11.81 -1.82
CA ASP A 162 -24.55 12.91 -2.63
C ASP A 162 -23.77 13.93 -1.78
N LYS A 163 -23.11 13.44 -0.74
CA LYS A 163 -22.32 14.27 0.18
C LYS A 163 -20.84 14.01 0.01
N VAL A 164 -20.08 15.09 0.11
CA VAL A 164 -18.62 15.02 0.25
C VAL A 164 -18.28 14.31 1.54
N VAL A 165 -17.47 13.26 1.43
CA VAL A 165 -16.89 12.52 2.54
C VAL A 165 -15.86 13.40 3.24
N LYS A 166 -15.96 13.47 4.57
CA LYS A 166 -15.13 14.31 5.43
C LYS A 166 -14.19 13.43 6.25
N ALA A 167 -13.15 14.05 6.81
CA ALA A 167 -12.23 13.36 7.72
C ALA A 167 -12.94 12.72 8.93
N ALA A 168 -14.05 13.30 9.40
CA ALA A 168 -14.84 12.75 10.50
C ALA A 168 -15.61 11.46 10.14
N ASP A 169 -15.75 11.16 8.86
CA ASP A 169 -16.36 9.90 8.38
C ASP A 169 -15.37 8.73 8.42
N PHE A 170 -14.11 9.00 8.80
CA PHE A 170 -13.07 8.02 9.00
C PHE A 170 -12.78 7.85 10.49
N THR A 171 -12.77 6.61 10.96
CA THR A 171 -12.36 6.20 12.31
C THR A 171 -11.37 5.05 12.17
N PRO A 172 -10.09 5.21 12.55
CA PRO A 172 -9.10 4.14 12.50
C PRO A 172 -9.52 2.90 13.30
N ILE A 173 -9.09 1.72 12.86
CA ILE A 173 -9.00 0.52 13.70
C ILE A 173 -8.22 0.86 14.97
N THR A 174 -8.67 0.34 16.10
CA THR A 174 -7.96 0.46 17.37
C THR A 174 -7.26 -0.83 17.75
N PHE A 175 -6.14 -0.69 18.44
CA PHE A 175 -5.37 -1.80 18.98
C PHE A 175 -5.28 -1.68 20.50
N THR A 176 -5.21 -2.81 21.19
CA THR A 176 -4.79 -2.89 22.59
C THR A 176 -3.36 -3.38 22.68
N GLU A 177 -2.60 -2.86 23.64
CA GLU A 177 -1.28 -3.37 23.96
C GLU A 177 -1.39 -4.63 24.84
N SER A 178 -0.65 -5.67 24.47
CA SER A 178 -0.46 -6.86 25.30
C SER A 178 0.62 -6.61 26.35
N GLU A 179 0.71 -7.47 27.38
CA GLU A 179 1.80 -7.39 28.39
C GLU A 179 3.21 -7.45 27.77
N ASP A 180 3.34 -8.06 26.59
CA ASP A 180 4.59 -8.18 25.82
C ASP A 180 4.82 -7.03 24.81
N GLY A 181 3.94 -6.01 24.78
CA GLY A 181 4.01 -4.87 23.85
C GLY A 181 3.55 -5.21 22.42
N THR A 182 2.94 -6.37 22.21
CA THR A 182 2.40 -6.74 20.89
C THR A 182 1.01 -6.12 20.69
N PRO A 183 0.80 -5.35 19.60
CA PRO A 183 -0.51 -4.78 19.31
C PRO A 183 -1.49 -5.89 18.93
N ARG A 184 -2.65 -5.89 19.59
CA ARG A 184 -3.77 -6.78 19.27
C ARG A 184 -4.94 -5.97 18.76
N PHE A 185 -5.61 -6.50 17.75
CA PHE A 185 -6.85 -5.91 17.24
C PHE A 185 -7.87 -5.74 18.38
N ALA A 186 -8.48 -4.56 18.47
CA ALA A 186 -9.42 -4.23 19.54
C ALA A 186 -10.81 -3.88 19.00
N ALA A 187 -10.88 -3.01 17.99
CA ALA A 187 -12.14 -2.64 17.38
C ALA A 187 -11.98 -2.28 15.90
N GLU A 188 -13.02 -2.57 15.13
CA GLU A 188 -13.14 -2.20 13.72
C GLU A 188 -13.09 -0.68 13.51
N GLY A 189 -12.50 -0.29 12.39
CA GLY A 189 -12.54 1.07 11.90
C GLY A 189 -13.79 1.38 11.09
N LYS A 190 -13.89 2.62 10.60
CA LYS A 190 -14.91 3.10 9.66
C LYS A 190 -14.26 3.99 8.60
N PRO A 191 -14.72 3.95 7.35
CA PRO A 191 -15.74 3.06 6.81
C PRO A 191 -15.26 1.61 6.66
N GLN A 192 -16.18 0.72 6.29
CA GLN A 192 -15.82 -0.57 5.69
C GLN A 192 -15.24 -0.35 4.29
N GLU A 193 -14.36 -1.25 3.84
CA GLU A 193 -13.79 -1.26 2.49
C GLU A 193 -14.91 -1.26 1.43
N SER A 194 -15.95 -2.06 1.63
CA SER A 194 -17.10 -2.18 0.72
C SER A 194 -17.85 -0.86 0.52
N THR A 195 -17.95 -0.03 1.57
CA THR A 195 -18.50 1.32 1.48
C THR A 195 -17.55 2.26 0.75
N PHE A 196 -16.26 2.22 1.10
CA PHE A 196 -15.24 3.09 0.51
C PHE A 196 -15.12 2.90 -1.00
N VAL A 197 -15.11 1.66 -1.50
CA VAL A 197 -14.99 1.38 -2.94
C VAL A 197 -16.25 1.79 -3.74
N GLY A 198 -17.36 2.06 -3.05
CA GLY A 198 -18.56 2.62 -3.66
C GLY A 198 -18.49 4.14 -3.87
N TRP A 199 -17.56 4.84 -3.21
CA TRP A 199 -17.39 6.28 -3.36
C TRP A 199 -16.71 6.64 -4.67
N HIS A 200 -16.96 7.86 -5.16
CA HIS A 200 -16.35 8.38 -6.37
C HIS A 200 -15.68 9.74 -6.12
N THR A 201 -14.69 10.08 -6.94
CA THR A 201 -14.18 11.45 -6.98
C THR A 201 -15.14 12.36 -7.74
N ARG A 202 -14.83 13.64 -7.91
CA ARG A 202 -15.75 14.58 -8.58
C ARG A 202 -16.09 14.09 -9.99
N LEU A 203 -17.39 13.98 -10.29
CA LEU A 203 -17.87 13.67 -11.63
C LEU A 203 -17.81 14.93 -12.51
N LEU A 204 -17.24 14.79 -13.69
CA LEU A 204 -17.23 15.84 -14.71
C LEU A 204 -18.50 15.76 -15.55
N THR A 205 -19.12 16.90 -15.79
CA THR A 205 -20.36 17.05 -16.56
C THR A 205 -20.17 18.03 -17.70
N ALA A 206 -20.66 17.68 -18.89
CA ALA A 206 -20.53 18.54 -20.08
C ALA A 206 -21.27 19.89 -19.95
N THR A 207 -22.20 19.99 -19.00
CA THR A 207 -23.02 21.18 -18.75
C THR A 207 -22.37 22.19 -17.82
N ALA A 208 -21.39 21.78 -17.01
CA ALA A 208 -20.69 22.69 -16.11
C ALA A 208 -19.43 23.23 -16.81
N LYS A 209 -19.42 24.53 -17.10
CA LYS A 209 -18.30 25.21 -17.79
C LYS A 209 -16.95 25.10 -17.05
N ALA A 210 -16.97 24.79 -15.74
CA ALA A 210 -15.79 24.60 -14.91
C ALA A 210 -15.31 23.13 -14.84
N ASP A 211 -16.03 22.18 -15.46
CA ASP A 211 -15.65 20.76 -15.52
C ASP A 211 -14.69 20.53 -16.71
N THR A 212 -13.49 21.10 -16.59
CA THR A 212 -12.41 20.90 -17.56
C THR A 212 -11.33 20.02 -16.97
N LEU A 213 -10.72 19.16 -17.79
CA LEU A 213 -9.54 18.39 -17.39
C LEU A 213 -8.38 19.33 -17.08
N VAL A 214 -7.91 19.27 -15.85
CA VAL A 214 -6.77 20.07 -15.38
C VAL A 214 -5.57 19.15 -15.17
N THR A 215 -4.39 19.64 -15.54
CA THR A 215 -3.13 18.97 -15.23
C THR A 215 -2.63 19.38 -13.84
N PRO A 216 -2.11 18.44 -13.04
CA PRO A 216 -2.00 17.01 -13.33
C PRO A 216 -3.34 16.28 -13.20
N LEU A 217 -3.49 15.16 -13.93
CA LEU A 217 -4.78 14.49 -14.04
C LEU A 217 -5.08 13.62 -12.82
N ALA A 218 -6.37 13.55 -12.49
CA ALA A 218 -6.89 12.65 -11.45
C ALA A 218 -6.63 11.18 -11.81
N MET A 219 -6.09 10.42 -10.86
CA MET A 219 -5.81 8.99 -11.03
C MET A 219 -6.17 8.21 -9.76
N ALA A 220 -6.53 6.94 -9.90
CA ALA A 220 -6.69 6.02 -8.78
C ALA A 220 -6.06 4.66 -9.06
N GLY A 221 -5.71 3.94 -7.99
CA GLY A 221 -5.20 2.58 -8.08
C GLY A 221 -5.38 1.85 -6.77
N ALA A 222 -5.21 0.53 -6.79
CA ALA A 222 -5.34 -0.28 -5.58
C ALA A 222 -4.41 -1.49 -5.61
N CYS A 223 -4.00 -1.91 -4.40
CA CYS A 223 -3.42 -3.22 -4.12
C CYS A 223 -4.43 -3.98 -3.26
N THR A 224 -5.25 -4.81 -3.90
CA THR A 224 -6.34 -5.55 -3.26
C THR A 224 -5.98 -6.98 -2.88
N THR A 225 -4.84 -7.49 -3.36
CA THR A 225 -4.24 -8.72 -2.81
C THR A 225 -3.81 -8.43 -1.38
N PRO A 226 -4.31 -9.16 -0.38
CA PRO A 226 -3.96 -8.94 1.02
C PRO A 226 -2.45 -8.99 1.25
N ILE A 227 -1.92 -7.95 1.87
CA ILE A 227 -0.56 -7.91 2.37
C ILE A 227 -0.58 -8.47 3.79
N ASP A 228 0.09 -9.59 4.01
CA ASP A 228 0.18 -10.21 5.32
C ASP A 228 1.19 -9.48 6.22
N LEU A 229 0.68 -8.79 7.24
CA LEU A 229 1.47 -8.19 8.31
C LEU A 229 1.23 -8.88 9.66
N THR A 230 0.61 -10.06 9.69
CA THR A 230 0.22 -10.77 10.93
C THR A 230 1.42 -11.29 11.73
N SER A 231 2.52 -11.61 11.05
CA SER A 231 3.74 -12.12 11.68
C SER A 231 4.58 -11.02 12.32
N PHE A 232 4.71 -11.04 13.65
CA PHE A 232 5.56 -10.11 14.41
C PHE A 232 7.06 -10.39 14.26
N ASP A 233 7.43 -11.66 14.03
CA ASP A 233 8.82 -12.10 13.85
C ASP A 233 9.44 -11.65 12.51
N ASN A 234 8.61 -11.13 11.59
CA ASN A 234 9.06 -10.75 10.26
C ASN A 234 9.32 -9.24 10.19
N SER A 235 10.60 -8.89 10.12
CA SER A 235 11.07 -7.51 9.97
C SER A 235 11.43 -7.16 8.53
N ALA A 236 11.36 -8.11 7.59
CA ALA A 236 11.69 -7.86 6.20
C ALA A 236 10.67 -6.91 5.57
N ARG A 237 11.19 -5.91 4.86
CA ARG A 237 10.40 -4.96 4.08
C ARG A 237 9.57 -5.69 3.01
N VAL A 238 8.29 -5.33 2.91
CA VAL A 238 7.42 -5.78 1.83
C VAL A 238 7.54 -4.83 0.65
N GLN A 239 7.55 -5.35 -0.58
CA GLN A 239 7.45 -4.54 -1.79
C GLN A 239 6.12 -4.84 -2.48
N VAL A 240 5.36 -3.78 -2.79
CA VAL A 240 4.12 -3.88 -3.56
C VAL A 240 4.15 -2.89 -4.71
N GLY A 241 3.55 -3.26 -5.83
CA GLY A 241 3.49 -2.40 -7.01
C GLY A 241 2.16 -2.51 -7.72
N PHE A 242 1.55 -1.37 -8.04
CA PHE A 242 0.28 -1.32 -8.76
C PHE A 242 0.20 -0.08 -9.65
N ARG A 243 -0.76 -0.10 -10.58
CA ARG A 243 -0.95 0.96 -11.57
C ARG A 243 -1.94 2.00 -11.05
N LEU A 244 -1.65 3.26 -11.34
CA LEU A 244 -2.63 4.34 -11.27
C LEU A 244 -3.30 4.47 -12.64
N THR A 245 -4.63 4.50 -12.63
CA THR A 245 -5.48 4.64 -13.81
C THR A 245 -6.19 5.99 -13.75
N ARG A 246 -6.29 6.68 -14.88
CA ARG A 246 -6.96 7.99 -14.97
C ARG A 246 -8.46 7.85 -14.67
N LEU A 247 -9.03 8.86 -14.02
CA LEU A 247 -10.44 8.92 -13.63
C LEU A 247 -11.34 9.64 -14.66
N VAL A 248 -10.86 9.79 -15.89
CA VAL A 248 -11.46 10.66 -16.94
C VAL A 248 -11.76 9.89 -18.21
#